data_AF-A0A7X8PDN7-F1
#
_entry.id   AF-A0A7X8PDN7-F1
#
_cell.length_a   1.000
_cell.length_b   1.000
_cell.length_c   1.000
_cell.angle_alpha   90.00
_cell.angle_beta   90.00
_cell.angle_gamma   90.00
#
_symmetry.space_group_name_H-M   'P 1'
#
loop_
_entity.id
_entity.type
_entity.pdbx_description
1 polymer ?
#
loop_
_entity_poly.entity_id
_entity_poly.type
_entity_poly.pdbx_seq_one_letter_code
_entity_poly.pdbx_strand_id
1 'polypeptide(L)'
;MWKITRRSILILPVGALLSAQNRAEVPLPPDSDFPGPLPFTIALRPPGSDPEMLALMASFGEGEDQTKFIIEIQGPREKDGASEGSAETGGPISFLRGEFRHVNGSRPARFFEQLAKALAANAPSSSDAKLETLPFGIAFLGAATTRLPDGGFGGRPGDWYATKLFLGEESAEVYFNFNLVSGEAEFSMKDSDYGNTVLSELSKVIW
;
A
#
# COMPACT_ATOMS: atom_id res chain seq x y z
N MET A 1 2.38 -23.05 8.94
CA MET A 1 1.39 -23.91 8.24
C MET A 1 -0.02 -23.38 8.52
N TRP A 2 -0.58 -22.56 7.63
CA TRP A 2 -1.88 -21.90 7.85
C TRP A 2 -3.01 -22.70 7.18
N LYS A 3 -4.04 -23.11 7.94
CA LYS A 3 -5.25 -23.78 7.43
C LYS A 3 -6.46 -22.90 7.71
N ILE A 4 -7.17 -22.45 6.67
CA ILE A 4 -8.44 -21.71 6.80
C ILE A 4 -9.59 -22.71 6.80
N THR A 5 -10.36 -22.73 7.90
CA THR A 5 -11.58 -23.53 8.04
C THR A 5 -12.77 -22.66 7.66
N ARG A 6 -13.52 -23.03 6.62
CA ARG A 6 -14.79 -22.39 6.26
C ARG A 6 -15.86 -22.75 7.29
N ARG A 7 -16.54 -21.76 7.85
CA ARG A 7 -17.83 -21.96 8.53
C ARG A 7 -18.85 -20.96 8.01
N SER A 8 -19.84 -21.51 7.31
CA SER A 8 -21.08 -20.85 6.93
C SER A 8 -21.93 -20.59 8.18
N ILE A 9 -22.49 -19.39 8.31
CA ILE A 9 -23.59 -19.13 9.26
C ILE A 9 -24.71 -18.37 8.55
N LEU A 10 -25.91 -18.87 8.85
CA LEU A 10 -27.24 -18.61 8.34
C LEU A 10 -27.77 -17.20 8.69
N ILE A 11 -28.51 -16.59 7.76
CA ILE A 11 -29.21 -15.30 7.93
C ILE A 11 -30.60 -15.55 8.53
N LEU A 12 -31.00 -14.73 9.53
CA LEU A 12 -32.39 -14.55 9.93
C LEU A 12 -32.70 -13.04 10.11
N PRO A 13 -33.87 -12.54 9.67
CA PRO A 13 -34.24 -11.13 9.81
C PRO A 13 -35.03 -10.91 11.11
N VAL A 14 -34.76 -9.80 11.81
CA VAL A 14 -35.66 -9.27 12.84
C VAL A 14 -35.81 -7.77 12.63
N GLY A 15 -37.07 -7.35 12.58
CA GLY A 15 -37.52 -5.99 12.29
C GLY A 15 -37.27 -4.97 13.41
N ALA A 16 -37.57 -3.73 13.02
CA ALA A 16 -37.19 -2.47 13.61
C ALA A 16 -37.74 -2.17 15.02
N LEU A 17 -36.94 -1.43 15.80
CA LEU A 17 -37.42 -0.42 16.75
C LEU A 17 -36.54 0.83 16.65
N LEU A 18 -37.21 1.96 16.42
CA LEU A 18 -36.68 3.31 16.44
C LEU A 18 -36.12 3.65 17.82
N SER A 19 -34.88 4.14 17.86
CA SER A 19 -34.42 4.97 18.97
C SER A 19 -33.63 6.14 18.39
N ALA A 20 -34.27 7.31 18.42
CA ALA A 20 -33.65 8.58 18.10
C ALA A 20 -32.67 8.93 19.23
N GLN A 21 -31.39 8.62 19.02
CA GLN A 21 -30.30 9.29 19.71
C GLN A 21 -29.69 10.28 18.73
N ASN A 22 -29.87 11.57 19.04
CA ASN A 22 -29.12 12.67 18.48
C ASN A 22 -27.62 12.42 18.69
N ARG A 23 -27.00 11.74 17.73
CA ARG A 23 -25.56 11.78 17.55
C ARG A 23 -25.30 13.15 16.94
N ALA A 24 -24.70 14.04 17.71
CA ALA A 24 -24.03 15.19 17.15
C ALA A 24 -23.07 14.65 16.10
N GLU A 25 -23.42 14.81 14.83
CA GLU A 25 -22.43 14.88 13.76
C GLU A 25 -21.52 16.01 14.18
N VAL A 26 -20.35 15.68 14.73
CA VAL A 26 -19.23 16.62 14.71
C VAL A 26 -18.95 16.76 13.22
N PRO A 27 -19.24 17.92 12.60
CA PRO A 27 -18.86 18.14 11.23
C PRO A 27 -17.34 18.03 11.24
N LEU A 28 -16.79 17.01 10.57
CA LEU A 28 -15.39 17.04 10.22
C LEU A 28 -15.18 18.36 9.46
N PRO A 29 -14.18 19.17 9.84
CA PRO A 29 -13.89 20.38 9.09
C PRO A 29 -13.75 20.00 7.61
N PRO A 30 -14.43 20.69 6.70
CA PRO A 30 -14.14 20.54 5.29
C PRO A 30 -12.68 20.97 5.10
N ASP A 31 -11.93 20.16 4.36
CA ASP A 31 -10.51 20.33 4.07
C ASP A 31 -9.58 19.95 5.23
N SER A 32 -9.30 18.65 5.36
CA SER A 32 -7.94 18.29 5.77
C SER A 32 -7.01 18.72 4.64
N ASP A 33 -6.19 19.75 4.88
CA ASP A 33 -5.12 20.22 3.97
C ASP A 33 -4.09 19.12 3.60
N PHE A 34 -4.21 17.93 4.18
CA PHE A 34 -3.43 16.77 3.80
C PHE A 34 -4.01 16.11 2.55
N PRO A 35 -3.20 15.90 1.51
CA PRO A 35 -3.66 15.21 0.32
C PRO A 35 -4.09 13.78 0.67
N GLY A 36 -5.20 13.35 0.08
CA GLY A 36 -5.71 11.99 0.24
C GLY A 36 -4.80 10.93 -0.38
N PRO A 37 -4.98 9.65 -0.02
CA PRO A 37 -4.25 8.54 -0.62
C PRO A 37 -4.50 8.46 -2.14
N LEU A 38 -3.54 7.93 -2.89
CA LEU A 38 -3.73 7.52 -4.27
C LEU A 38 -4.13 6.03 -4.31
N PRO A 39 -5.41 5.69 -4.52
CA PRO A 39 -5.83 4.31 -4.66
C PRO A 39 -5.47 3.75 -6.04
N PHE A 40 -5.17 2.46 -6.08
CA PHE A 40 -5.01 1.66 -7.29
C PHE A 40 -5.38 0.20 -7.02
N THR A 41 -5.43 -0.60 -8.08
CA THR A 41 -5.76 -2.02 -7.97
C THR A 41 -4.51 -2.88 -8.02
N ILE A 42 -4.54 -4.00 -7.32
CA ILE A 42 -3.52 -5.03 -7.35
C ILE A 42 -4.15 -6.39 -7.63
N ALA A 43 -3.46 -7.20 -8.44
CA ALA A 43 -3.82 -8.58 -8.68
C ALA A 43 -2.64 -9.50 -8.36
N LEU A 44 -2.91 -10.58 -7.60
CA LEU A 44 -1.91 -11.60 -7.33
C LEU A 44 -1.49 -12.25 -8.66
N ARG A 45 -0.18 -12.29 -8.90
CA ARG A 45 0.37 -13.06 -10.02
C ARG A 45 0.60 -14.51 -9.57
N PRO A 46 0.51 -15.48 -10.50
CA PRO A 46 0.94 -16.84 -10.21
C PRO A 46 2.36 -16.81 -9.63
N PRO A 47 2.63 -17.55 -8.53
CA PRO A 47 3.97 -17.62 -7.99
C PRO A 47 4.93 -18.08 -9.10
N GLY A 48 6.04 -17.37 -9.21
CA GLY A 48 7.10 -17.72 -10.15
C GLY A 48 7.87 -18.95 -9.65
N SER A 49 9.15 -19.02 -10.02
CA SER A 49 10.06 -20.07 -9.56
C SER A 49 10.34 -19.99 -8.05
N ASP A 50 10.08 -18.83 -7.43
CA ASP A 50 10.23 -18.61 -6.00
C ASP A 50 8.84 -18.65 -5.32
N PRO A 51 8.53 -19.71 -4.54
CA PRO A 51 7.25 -19.85 -3.86
C PRO A 51 7.10 -18.90 -2.66
N GLU A 52 8.18 -18.27 -2.19
CA GLU A 52 8.17 -17.32 -1.08
C GLU A 52 8.03 -15.87 -1.54
N MET A 53 7.98 -15.64 -2.85
CA MET A 53 7.80 -14.31 -3.44
C MET A 53 6.32 -13.97 -3.61
N LEU A 54 5.89 -12.88 -2.99
CA LEU A 54 4.61 -12.25 -3.27
C LEU A 54 4.76 -11.34 -4.49
N ALA A 55 4.18 -11.71 -5.62
CA ALA A 55 4.19 -10.90 -6.84
C ALA A 55 2.80 -10.31 -7.12
N LEU A 56 2.72 -8.98 -7.21
CA LEU A 56 1.48 -8.23 -7.43
C LEU A 56 1.59 -7.44 -8.74
N MET A 57 0.58 -7.55 -9.60
CA MET A 57 0.41 -6.64 -10.74
C MET A 57 -0.41 -5.43 -10.26
N ALA A 58 0.21 -4.27 -10.19
CA ALA A 58 -0.47 -3.01 -9.92
C ALA A 58 -1.06 -2.43 -11.21
N SER A 59 -2.25 -1.86 -11.12
CA SER A 59 -2.92 -1.17 -12.23
C SER A 59 -3.66 0.08 -11.76
N PHE A 60 -3.42 1.19 -12.45
CA PHE A 60 -4.09 2.46 -12.22
C PHE A 60 -4.70 2.98 -13.53
N GLY A 61 -5.95 3.43 -13.48
CA GLY A 61 -6.73 3.80 -14.66
C GLY A 61 -7.21 2.58 -15.45
N GLU A 62 -7.83 2.85 -16.60
CA GLU A 62 -8.46 1.85 -17.46
C GLU A 62 -8.11 2.10 -18.94
N GLY A 63 -8.25 1.08 -19.77
CA GLY A 63 -8.09 1.19 -21.22
C GLY A 63 -6.66 1.52 -21.65
N GLU A 64 -6.53 2.39 -22.65
CA GLU A 64 -5.25 2.71 -23.29
C GLU A 64 -4.33 3.61 -22.45
N ASP A 65 -4.89 4.29 -21.44
CA ASP A 65 -4.14 5.18 -20.52
C ASP A 65 -3.76 4.49 -19.20
N GLN A 66 -3.85 3.16 -19.16
CA GLN A 66 -3.60 2.42 -17.94
C GLN A 66 -2.10 2.38 -17.59
N THR A 67 -1.80 2.72 -16.34
CA THR A 67 -0.48 2.51 -15.76
C THR A 67 -0.41 1.11 -15.16
N LYS A 68 0.67 0.38 -15.46
CA LYS A 68 0.98 -0.94 -14.90
C LYS A 68 2.41 -0.99 -14.39
N PHE A 69 2.61 -1.73 -13.32
CA PHE A 69 3.92 -2.10 -12.80
C PHE A 69 3.76 -3.34 -11.91
N ILE A 70 4.84 -4.06 -11.67
CA ILE A 70 4.83 -5.21 -10.77
C ILE A 70 5.49 -4.82 -9.45
N ILE A 71 4.97 -5.35 -8.34
CA ILE A 71 5.55 -5.23 -7.00
C ILE A 71 5.88 -6.66 -6.54
N GLU A 72 7.15 -6.92 -6.27
CA GLU A 72 7.60 -8.20 -5.72
C GLU A 72 8.13 -8.00 -4.31
N ILE A 73 7.59 -8.75 -3.35
CA ILE A 73 8.02 -8.72 -1.95
C ILE A 73 8.56 -10.10 -1.61
N GLN A 74 9.82 -10.14 -1.15
CA GLN A 74 10.46 -11.38 -0.74
C GLN A 74 9.92 -11.80 0.62
N GLY A 75 9.47 -13.05 0.73
CA GLY A 75 9.12 -13.64 2.01
C GLY A 75 10.31 -13.70 2.97
N PRO A 76 10.06 -13.82 4.28
CA PRO A 76 11.11 -13.96 5.26
C PRO A 76 11.92 -15.24 4.98
N ARG A 77 13.20 -15.10 4.66
CA ARG A 77 14.10 -16.25 4.48
C ARG A 77 14.38 -16.89 5.84
N GLU A 78 14.27 -18.21 5.94
CA GLU A 78 14.56 -18.99 7.17
C GLU A 78 15.98 -18.77 7.75
N LYS A 79 16.89 -18.09 7.03
CA LYS A 79 18.30 -17.91 7.42
C LYS A 79 18.69 -16.49 7.87
N ASP A 80 17.81 -15.51 7.72
CA ASP A 80 18.09 -14.17 8.25
C ASP A 80 17.66 -14.18 9.72
N GLY A 81 18.64 -14.49 10.57
CA GLY A 81 18.45 -14.68 12.01
C GLY A 81 17.52 -13.61 12.58
N ALA A 82 16.48 -14.09 13.26
CA ALA A 82 15.47 -13.27 13.90
C ALA A 82 16.17 -12.15 14.66
N SER A 83 16.04 -10.92 14.17
CA SER A 83 16.33 -9.76 14.98
C SER A 83 15.18 -9.70 15.99
N GLU A 84 15.36 -10.35 17.14
CA GLU A 84 14.51 -10.20 18.31
C GLU A 84 14.64 -8.75 18.81
N GLY A 85 13.99 -7.83 18.11
CA GLY A 85 13.91 -6.41 18.43
C GLY A 85 12.68 -6.12 19.26
N SER A 86 12.86 -6.17 20.58
CA SER A 86 12.09 -5.48 21.63
C SER A 86 10.59 -5.23 21.37
N ALA A 87 9.75 -6.07 21.96
CA ALA A 87 8.30 -5.86 22.05
C ALA A 87 7.88 -4.66 22.95
N GLU A 88 8.81 -3.80 23.39
CA GLU A 88 8.50 -2.72 24.33
C GLU A 88 8.41 -1.31 23.72
N THR A 89 8.53 -1.12 22.40
CA THR A 89 8.24 0.19 21.79
C THR A 89 7.80 0.09 20.33
N GLY A 90 6.52 -0.25 20.08
CA GLY A 90 5.77 0.07 18.85
C GLY A 90 6.44 -0.12 17.48
N GLY A 91 7.48 -0.95 17.36
CA GLY A 91 8.28 -1.12 16.15
C GLY A 91 7.59 -1.98 15.09
N PRO A 92 8.09 -1.95 13.84
CA PRO A 92 7.56 -2.79 12.78
C PRO A 92 7.72 -4.28 13.13
N ILE A 93 6.69 -5.07 12.85
CA ILE A 93 6.67 -6.51 13.18
C ILE A 93 7.58 -7.34 12.27
N SER A 94 7.89 -6.82 11.08
CA SER A 94 8.83 -7.45 10.15
C SER A 94 9.34 -6.42 9.14
N PHE A 95 10.61 -6.58 8.74
CA PHE A 95 11.23 -5.84 7.65
C PHE A 95 11.65 -6.81 6.55
N LEU A 96 11.28 -6.52 5.31
CA LEU A 96 11.56 -7.35 4.14
C LEU A 96 12.18 -6.49 3.03
N ARG A 97 12.63 -7.16 1.97
CA ARG A 97 13.09 -6.53 0.73
C ARG A 97 12.12 -6.85 -0.39
N GLY A 98 12.07 -5.95 -1.37
CA GLY A 98 11.28 -6.15 -2.56
C GLY A 98 11.82 -5.33 -3.72
N GLU A 99 11.11 -5.41 -4.84
CA GLU A 99 11.42 -4.62 -6.02
C GLU A 99 10.16 -4.29 -6.82
N PHE A 100 10.16 -3.12 -7.43
CA PHE A 100 9.26 -2.80 -8.51
C PHE A 100 9.83 -3.33 -9.82
N ARG A 101 8.97 -3.76 -10.74
CA ARG A 101 9.38 -4.08 -12.11
C ARG A 101 8.56 -3.32 -13.14
N HIS A 102 9.24 -2.91 -14.19
CA HIS A 102 8.64 -2.26 -15.35
C HIS A 102 7.68 -3.23 -16.08
N VAL A 103 6.63 -2.66 -16.67
CA VAL A 103 5.68 -3.39 -17.53
C VAL A 103 5.57 -2.65 -18.85
N ASN A 104 5.95 -3.33 -19.94
CA ASN A 104 5.86 -2.78 -21.29
C ASN A 104 4.45 -2.28 -21.62
N GLY A 105 4.38 -1.10 -22.23
CA GLY A 105 3.12 -0.47 -22.65
C GLY A 105 2.37 0.24 -21.52
N SER A 106 2.96 0.37 -20.33
CA SER A 106 2.44 1.23 -19.26
C SER A 106 2.34 2.69 -19.71
N ARG A 107 1.28 3.39 -19.31
CA ARG A 107 1.10 4.83 -19.56
C ARG A 107 1.02 5.58 -18.23
N PRO A 108 2.13 6.08 -17.68
CA PRO A 108 2.17 6.51 -16.29
C PRO A 108 1.90 8.00 -16.06
N ALA A 109 1.70 8.80 -17.11
CA ALA A 109 1.57 10.26 -17.00
C ALA A 109 0.48 10.67 -15.99
N ARG A 110 -0.72 10.11 -16.13
CA ARG A 110 -1.85 10.39 -15.21
C ARG A 110 -1.58 9.85 -13.80
N PHE A 111 -0.96 8.67 -13.69
CA PHE A 111 -0.58 8.12 -12.38
C PHE A 111 0.37 9.04 -11.64
N PHE A 112 1.43 9.53 -12.28
CA PHE A 112 2.38 10.45 -11.64
C PHE A 112 1.79 11.82 -11.32
N GLU A 113 0.87 12.33 -12.14
CA GLU A 113 0.16 13.57 -11.82
C GLU A 113 -0.66 13.42 -10.51
N GLN A 114 -1.37 12.31 -10.37
CA GLN A 114 -2.19 12.04 -9.19
C GLN A 114 -1.34 11.65 -7.98
N LEU A 115 -0.25 10.92 -8.20
CA LEU A 115 0.71 10.59 -7.16
C LEU A 115 1.39 11.85 -6.63
N ALA A 116 1.75 12.81 -7.49
CA ALA A 116 2.33 14.06 -7.05
C ALA A 116 1.39 14.85 -6.12
N LYS A 117 0.09 14.83 -6.41
CA LYS A 117 -0.94 15.41 -5.56
C LYS A 117 -1.05 14.66 -4.23
N ALA A 118 -1.19 13.33 -4.27
CA ALA A 118 -1.28 12.47 -3.08
C ALA A 118 -0.06 12.60 -2.17
N LEU A 119 1.09 12.96 -2.75
CA LEU A 119 2.35 13.11 -2.05
C LEU A 119 2.71 14.55 -1.67
N ALA A 120 1.82 15.54 -1.90
CA ALA A 120 2.13 16.96 -1.72
C ALA A 120 3.47 17.39 -2.35
N ALA A 121 3.84 16.80 -3.48
CA ALA A 121 5.10 17.07 -4.14
C ALA A 121 5.10 18.52 -4.67
N ASN A 122 6.03 19.32 -4.19
CA ASN A 122 6.14 20.76 -4.44
C ASN A 122 7.03 21.10 -5.64
N ALA A 123 7.88 20.17 -6.09
CA ALA A 123 8.69 20.32 -7.30
C ALA A 123 8.85 18.94 -7.99
N PRO A 124 7.74 18.33 -8.45
CA PRO A 124 7.76 17.00 -9.03
C PRO A 124 8.66 16.99 -10.27
N SER A 125 9.68 16.13 -10.25
CA SER A 125 10.53 15.85 -11.40
C SER A 125 10.60 14.35 -11.62
N SER A 126 10.49 13.95 -12.88
CA SER A 126 10.74 12.56 -13.28
C SER A 126 12.22 12.37 -13.52
N SER A 127 12.72 11.18 -13.20
CA SER A 127 14.07 10.77 -13.56
C SER A 127 14.14 10.43 -15.06
N ASP A 128 15.25 10.83 -15.68
CA ASP A 128 15.60 10.39 -17.04
C ASP A 128 16.04 8.91 -17.07
N ALA A 129 16.40 8.34 -15.92
CA ALA A 129 16.76 6.93 -15.83
C ALA A 129 15.55 6.03 -16.13
N LYS A 130 15.81 4.93 -16.84
CA LYS A 130 14.83 3.89 -17.16
C LYS A 130 15.41 2.56 -16.73
N LEU A 131 14.85 2.01 -15.67
CA LEU A 131 15.25 0.77 -15.03
C LEU A 131 14.15 -0.26 -15.27
N GLU A 132 14.57 -1.50 -15.51
CA GLU A 132 13.65 -2.65 -15.54
C GLU A 132 13.18 -3.02 -14.13
N THR A 133 14.02 -2.77 -13.12
CA THR A 133 13.76 -3.09 -11.72
C THR A 133 14.24 -1.98 -10.80
N LEU A 134 13.51 -1.73 -9.71
CA LEU A 134 13.88 -0.79 -8.66
C LEU A 134 13.73 -1.44 -7.28
N PRO A 135 14.81 -1.69 -6.53
CA PRO A 135 14.73 -2.31 -5.22
C PRO A 135 14.15 -1.36 -4.17
N PHE A 136 13.51 -1.93 -3.14
CA PHE A 136 13.01 -1.21 -1.98
C PHE A 136 13.14 -2.04 -0.69
N GLY A 137 13.16 -1.34 0.45
CA GLY A 137 12.85 -1.93 1.75
C GLY A 137 11.37 -1.79 2.07
N ILE A 138 10.79 -2.73 2.82
CA ILE A 138 9.39 -2.65 3.27
C ILE A 138 9.28 -3.07 4.73
N ALA A 139 8.62 -2.23 5.54
CA ALA A 139 8.27 -2.54 6.92
C ALA A 139 6.77 -2.80 7.06
N PHE A 140 6.40 -3.92 7.67
CA PHE A 140 5.03 -4.21 8.08
C PHE A 140 4.80 -3.62 9.46
N LEU A 141 3.80 -2.74 9.59
CA LEU A 141 3.57 -1.96 10.80
C LEU A 141 2.74 -2.71 11.85
N GLY A 142 2.20 -3.88 11.49
CA GLY A 142 1.40 -4.73 12.37
C GLY A 142 0.77 -5.89 11.62
N ALA A 143 -0.01 -6.69 12.35
CA ALA A 143 -0.87 -7.70 11.74
C ALA A 143 -1.92 -7.04 10.83
N ALA A 144 -2.56 -7.81 9.95
CA ALA A 144 -3.58 -7.27 9.06
C ALA A 144 -4.75 -6.66 9.86
N THR A 145 -5.14 -5.43 9.51
CA THR A 145 -6.11 -4.61 10.23
C THR A 145 -7.29 -4.21 9.35
N THR A 146 -8.23 -3.47 9.94
CA THR A 146 -9.32 -2.83 9.21
C THR A 146 -8.91 -1.42 8.80
N ARG A 147 -9.46 -0.92 7.68
CA ARG A 147 -9.41 0.50 7.32
C ARG A 147 -10.42 1.27 8.17
N LEU A 148 -9.95 2.28 8.88
CA LEU A 148 -10.77 3.10 9.77
C LEU A 148 -11.46 4.24 8.99
N PRO A 149 -12.58 4.80 9.50
CA PRO A 149 -13.30 5.88 8.83
C PRO A 149 -12.49 7.17 8.62
N ASP A 150 -11.45 7.38 9.42
CA ASP A 150 -10.51 8.50 9.31
C ASP A 150 -9.39 8.26 8.28
N GLY A 151 -9.43 7.13 7.55
CA GLY A 151 -8.42 6.73 6.59
C GLY A 151 -7.23 5.99 7.20
N GLY A 152 -7.15 5.90 8.53
CA GLY A 152 -6.12 5.15 9.23
C GLY A 152 -6.30 3.63 9.16
N PHE A 153 -5.34 2.91 9.73
CA PHE A 153 -5.32 1.44 9.78
C PHE A 153 -5.18 0.98 11.22
N GLY A 154 -6.12 0.14 11.68
CA GLY A 154 -6.10 -0.35 13.06
C GLY A 154 -7.31 -1.20 13.44
N GLY A 155 -7.39 -1.52 14.73
CA GLY A 155 -8.52 -2.25 15.31
C GLY A 155 -8.47 -3.76 15.13
N ARG A 156 -9.65 -4.39 15.00
CA ARG A 156 -9.83 -5.84 14.86
C ARG A 156 -9.08 -6.40 13.64
N PRO A 157 -8.87 -7.74 13.57
CA PRO A 157 -8.35 -8.37 12.37
C PRO A 157 -9.17 -7.95 11.15
N GLY A 158 -8.47 -7.54 10.10
CA GLY A 158 -9.04 -7.24 8.79
C GLY A 158 -8.08 -7.71 7.70
N ASP A 159 -8.31 -7.25 6.48
CA ASP A 159 -7.59 -7.73 5.30
C ASP A 159 -6.54 -6.72 4.78
N TRP A 160 -6.37 -5.58 5.46
CA TRP A 160 -5.42 -4.55 5.07
C TRP A 160 -4.07 -4.73 5.76
N TYR A 161 -3.00 -4.74 4.97
CA TYR A 161 -1.63 -4.66 5.41
C TYR A 161 -1.19 -3.19 5.39
N ALA A 162 -0.95 -2.62 6.58
CA ALA A 162 -0.33 -1.31 6.71
C ALA A 162 1.19 -1.46 6.58
N THR A 163 1.78 -0.86 5.55
CA THR A 163 3.22 -0.99 5.29
C THR A 163 3.86 0.34 4.89
N LYS A 164 5.18 0.37 5.02
CA LYS A 164 6.00 1.52 4.68
C LYS A 164 7.14 1.09 3.78
N LEU A 165 7.28 1.75 2.64
CA LEU A 165 8.37 1.52 1.69
C LEU A 165 9.52 2.50 1.94
N PHE A 166 10.73 2.02 1.65
CA PHE A 166 11.97 2.78 1.71
C PHE A 166 12.65 2.70 0.34
N LEU A 167 12.86 3.86 -0.29
CA LEU A 167 13.36 4.02 -1.66
C LEU A 167 14.67 4.81 -1.69
N GLY A 168 15.43 4.70 -2.79
CA GLY A 168 16.62 5.51 -3.03
C GLY A 168 17.66 5.38 -1.92
N GLU A 169 18.06 4.16 -1.56
CA GLU A 169 18.96 3.90 -0.41
C GLU A 169 18.40 4.42 0.92
N GLU A 170 17.09 4.27 1.12
CA GLU A 170 16.37 4.67 2.34
C GLU A 170 16.29 6.20 2.53
N SER A 171 16.57 6.98 1.48
CA SER A 171 16.42 8.45 1.47
C SER A 171 14.98 8.94 1.29
N ALA A 172 14.06 8.05 0.94
CA ALA A 172 12.65 8.37 0.75
C ALA A 172 11.73 7.32 1.37
N GLU A 173 10.62 7.80 1.96
CA GLU A 173 9.62 6.97 2.63
C GLU A 173 8.22 7.25 2.08
N VAL A 174 7.42 6.20 1.89
CA VAL A 174 6.01 6.31 1.51
C VAL A 174 5.20 5.18 2.13
N TYR A 175 3.97 5.43 2.54
CA TYR A 175 3.08 4.35 2.93
C TYR A 175 2.55 3.63 1.69
N PHE A 176 2.58 2.30 1.74
CA PHE A 176 2.00 1.42 0.74
C PHE A 176 1.08 0.46 1.47
N ASN A 177 -0.21 0.74 1.48
CA ASN A 177 -1.18 -0.09 2.18
C ASN A 177 -1.93 -0.92 1.16
N PHE A 178 -2.16 -2.20 1.42
CA PHE A 178 -2.81 -3.07 0.45
C PHE A 178 -3.69 -4.14 1.08
N ASN A 179 -4.67 -4.59 0.31
CA ASN A 179 -5.62 -5.62 0.66
C ASN A 179 -5.65 -6.68 -0.44
N LEU A 180 -5.15 -7.86 -0.12
CA LEU A 180 -5.08 -8.99 -1.07
C LEU A 180 -6.44 -9.63 -1.35
N VAL A 181 -7.44 -9.40 -0.48
CA VAL A 181 -8.79 -9.94 -0.63
C VAL A 181 -9.62 -9.07 -1.57
N SER A 182 -9.61 -7.75 -1.39
CA SER A 182 -10.32 -6.81 -2.28
C SER A 182 -9.54 -6.46 -3.54
N GLY A 183 -8.23 -6.69 -3.57
CA GLY A 183 -7.36 -6.29 -4.68
C GLY A 183 -7.11 -4.78 -4.71
N GLU A 184 -7.20 -4.11 -3.56
CA GLU A 184 -7.00 -2.67 -3.42
C GLU A 184 -5.63 -2.38 -2.84
N ALA A 185 -5.02 -1.28 -3.29
CA ALA A 185 -3.82 -0.74 -2.67
C ALA A 185 -3.83 0.79 -2.75
N GLU A 186 -3.00 1.43 -1.93
CA GLU A 186 -2.83 2.87 -1.94
C GLU A 186 -1.42 3.29 -1.60
N PHE A 187 -0.99 4.39 -2.25
CA PHE A 187 0.12 5.19 -1.78
C PHE A 187 -0.41 6.36 -0.98
N SER A 188 0.14 6.59 0.22
CA SER A 188 -0.22 7.75 1.02
C SER A 188 1.00 8.38 1.67
N MET A 189 0.89 9.69 1.92
CA MET A 189 2.00 10.45 2.41
C MET A 189 2.17 10.32 3.92
N LYS A 190 3.41 10.11 4.34
CA LYS A 190 3.82 10.24 5.74
C LYS A 190 4.31 11.66 6.04
N ASP A 191 5.13 12.22 5.15
CA ASP A 191 5.78 13.52 5.29
C ASP A 191 6.05 14.13 3.90
N SER A 192 5.55 15.34 3.65
CA SER A 192 5.66 16.03 2.36
C SER A 192 7.10 16.18 1.86
N ASP A 193 8.08 16.18 2.76
CA ASP A 193 9.49 16.34 2.42
C ASP A 193 10.01 15.20 1.51
N TYR A 194 9.35 14.03 1.52
CA TYR A 194 9.73 12.91 0.68
C TYR A 194 9.06 12.90 -0.69
N GLY A 195 8.03 13.72 -0.93
CA GLY A 195 7.16 13.61 -2.12
C GLY A 195 7.91 13.68 -3.44
N ASN A 196 8.82 14.64 -3.60
CA ASN A 196 9.62 14.77 -4.83
C ASN A 196 10.55 13.57 -5.04
N THR A 197 11.20 13.09 -3.97
CA THR A 197 12.14 11.97 -4.05
C THR A 197 11.41 10.67 -4.38
N VAL A 198 10.26 10.41 -3.74
CA VAL A 198 9.42 9.23 -4.05
C VAL A 198 9.00 9.22 -5.52
N LEU A 199 8.55 10.37 -6.05
CA LEU A 199 8.19 10.49 -7.47
C LEU A 199 9.39 10.22 -8.38
N SER A 200 10.53 10.84 -8.08
CA SER A 200 11.76 10.68 -8.86
C SER A 200 12.20 9.22 -8.89
N GLU A 201 12.22 8.53 -7.74
CA GLU A 201 12.56 7.11 -7.66
C GLU A 201 11.59 6.23 -8.44
N LEU A 202 10.28 6.36 -8.21
CA LEU A 202 9.27 5.53 -8.90
C LEU A 202 9.26 5.75 -10.41
N SER A 203 9.53 6.97 -10.89
CA SER A 203 9.61 7.29 -12.33
C SER A 203 10.78 6.63 -13.06
N LYS A 204 11.74 6.06 -12.31
CA LYS A 204 12.82 5.25 -12.89
C LYS A 204 12.31 3.92 -13.43
N VAL A 205 11.26 3.34 -12.85
CA VAL A 205 10.79 1.98 -13.17
C VAL A 205 9.38 1.93 -13.75
N ILE A 206 8.54 2.91 -13.37
CA ILE A 206 7.21 3.09 -13.94
C ILE A 206 7.35 4.15 -15.04
N TRP A 207 7.45 3.73 -16.29
CA TRP A 207 7.67 4.61 -17.45
C TRP A 207 6.93 4.11 -18.68
#